data_AF-A0A2V8XLL2-F1
#
_entry.id   AF-A0A2V8XLL2-F1
#
_cell.length_a   1.000
_cell.length_b   1.000
_cell.length_c   1.000
_cell.angle_alpha   90.00
_cell.angle_beta   90.00
_cell.angle_gamma   90.00
#
_symmetry.space_group_name_H-M   'P 1'
#
loop_
_entity.id
_entity.type
_entity.pdbx_description
1 polymer ?
#
loop_
_entity_poly.entity_id
_entity_poly.type
_entity_poly.pdbx_seq_one_letter_code
_entity_poly.pdbx_strand_id
1 'polypeptide(L)'
;MTQAPVQTDKTKESLVEINKELHDVFGARPISQDELNKDKDNRTLRLAGSRETINEVGDAIENIVQYRLPDDYFSTYASKVRALTTNDLTTAGKSFLSPDRLVWVVVGDLAKVEAGIRELNLGAVHIVDADGNSIR
;
A
#
# COMPACT_ATOMS: atom_id res chain seq x y z
N MET A 1 -1.76 5.27 -1.78
CA MET A 1 -0.52 5.86 -2.32
C MET A 1 0.64 5.23 -1.59
N THR A 2 1.46 4.44 -2.27
CA THR A 2 2.67 3.84 -1.69
C THR A 2 3.83 4.77 -1.99
N GLN A 3 4.52 5.26 -0.96
CA GLN A 3 5.67 6.15 -1.10
C GLN A 3 6.93 5.39 -0.71
N ALA A 4 7.94 5.40 -1.58
CA ALA A 4 9.24 4.80 -1.32
C ALA A 4 10.32 5.89 -1.51
N PRO A 5 10.88 6.45 -0.42
CA PRO A 5 12.01 7.36 -0.53
C PRO A 5 13.26 6.55 -0.91
N VAL A 6 13.89 6.91 -2.03
CA VAL A 6 15.04 6.18 -2.59
C VAL A 6 16.17 7.14 -2.90
N GLN A 7 17.40 6.63 -2.87
CA GLN A 7 18.54 7.38 -3.40
C GLN A 7 18.39 7.48 -4.92
N THR A 8 18.77 8.62 -5.49
CA THR A 8 18.51 8.93 -6.91
C THR A 8 19.10 7.88 -7.85
N ASP A 9 20.29 7.37 -7.55
CA ASP A 9 20.99 6.31 -8.28
C ASP A 9 20.38 4.90 -8.13
N LYS A 10 19.37 4.75 -7.27
CA LYS A 10 18.63 3.50 -7.01
C LYS A 10 17.17 3.55 -7.43
N THR A 11 16.76 4.60 -8.15
CA THR A 11 15.38 4.76 -8.63
C THR A 11 14.95 3.60 -9.52
N LYS A 12 15.79 3.21 -10.49
CA LYS A 12 15.49 2.11 -11.42
C LYS A 12 15.32 0.79 -10.69
N GLU A 13 16.30 0.42 -9.86
CA GLU A 13 16.29 -0.82 -9.10
C GLU A 13 15.09 -0.89 -8.14
N SER A 14 14.72 0.24 -7.54
CA SER A 14 13.56 0.30 -6.65
C SER A 14 12.24 0.10 -7.40
N LEU A 15 12.10 0.68 -8.60
CA LEU A 15 10.93 0.44 -9.46
C LEU A 15 10.82 -1.03 -9.87
N VAL A 16 11.94 -1.68 -10.20
CA VAL A 16 12.00 -3.11 -10.54
C VAL A 16 11.53 -3.96 -9.37
N GLU A 17 12.08 -3.75 -8.17
CA GLU A 17 11.71 -4.55 -7.01
C GLU A 17 10.27 -4.31 -6.58
N ILE A 18 9.77 -3.06 -6.57
CA ILE A 18 8.36 -2.79 -6.27
C ILE A 18 7.45 -3.49 -7.27
N ASN A 19 7.75 -3.38 -8.58
CA ASN A 19 6.95 -4.03 -9.61
C ASN A 19 6.96 -5.55 -9.44
N LYS A 20 8.13 -6.14 -9.17
CA LYS A 20 8.28 -7.57 -8.92
C LYS A 20 7.48 -8.04 -7.70
N GLU A 21 7.62 -7.38 -6.56
CA GLU A 21 6.88 -7.74 -5.32
C GLU A 21 5.36 -7.68 -5.54
N LEU A 22 4.87 -6.68 -6.28
CA LEU A 22 3.44 -6.55 -6.61
C LEU A 22 2.91 -7.66 -7.53
N HIS A 23 3.76 -8.25 -8.38
CA HIS A 23 3.39 -9.41 -9.18
C HIS A 23 3.52 -10.72 -8.38
N ASP A 24 4.62 -10.85 -7.64
CA ASP A 24 4.98 -12.05 -6.88
C ASP A 24 3.93 -12.41 -5.84
N VAL A 25 3.36 -11.41 -5.14
CA VAL A 25 2.33 -11.62 -4.09
C VAL A 25 1.06 -12.30 -4.61
N PHE A 26 0.79 -12.21 -5.92
CA PHE A 26 -0.33 -12.87 -6.57
C PHE A 26 0.07 -14.08 -7.43
N GLY A 27 1.36 -14.36 -7.52
CA GLY A 27 1.95 -15.37 -8.41
C GLY A 27 2.96 -16.25 -7.68
N ALA A 28 4.25 -16.02 -7.96
CA ALA A 28 5.34 -16.93 -7.58
C ALA A 28 5.61 -17.02 -6.06
N ARG A 29 5.25 -15.98 -5.29
CA ARG A 29 5.49 -15.90 -3.85
C ARG A 29 4.25 -15.32 -3.17
N PRO A 30 3.19 -16.13 -3.02
CA PRO A 30 1.98 -15.71 -2.33
C PRO A 30 2.25 -15.45 -0.84
N ILE A 31 1.36 -14.68 -0.22
CA ILE A 31 1.44 -14.34 1.21
C ILE A 31 1.52 -15.61 2.05
N SER A 32 2.58 -15.71 2.85
CA SER A 32 2.80 -16.85 3.73
C SER A 32 1.95 -16.75 5.00
N GLN A 33 1.74 -17.90 5.66
CA GLN A 33 1.02 -17.93 6.93
C GLN A 33 1.77 -17.16 8.03
N ASP A 34 3.10 -17.17 8.01
CA ASP A 34 3.93 -16.48 9.00
C ASP A 34 3.82 -14.95 8.86
N GLU A 35 3.83 -14.42 7.63
CA GLU A 35 3.59 -13.00 7.37
C GLU A 35 2.20 -12.57 7.84
N LEU A 36 1.18 -13.39 7.53
CA LEU A 36 -0.19 -13.12 7.97
C LEU A 36 -0.31 -13.13 9.50
N ASN A 37 0.28 -14.12 10.18
CA ASN A 37 0.24 -14.20 11.64
C ASN A 37 0.93 -12.98 12.27
N LYS A 38 2.10 -12.60 11.75
CA LYS A 38 2.83 -11.41 12.21
C LYS A 38 2.01 -10.14 12.05
N ASP A 39 1.33 -9.95 10.92
CA ASP A 39 0.49 -8.75 10.70
C ASP A 39 -0.76 -8.76 11.58
N LYS A 40 -1.40 -9.92 11.79
CA LYS A 40 -2.52 -10.08 12.74
C LYS A 40 -2.13 -9.67 14.15
N ASP A 41 -0.98 -10.13 14.62
CA ASP A 41 -0.49 -9.79 15.96
C ASP A 41 -0.19 -8.29 16.06
N ASN A 42 0.53 -7.72 15.09
CA ASN A 42 0.82 -6.29 15.05
C ASN A 42 -0.46 -5.42 15.08
N ARG A 43 -1.48 -5.79 14.29
CA ARG A 43 -2.74 -5.04 14.26
C ARG A 43 -3.53 -5.19 15.54
N THR A 44 -3.64 -6.41 16.09
CA THR A 44 -4.50 -6.66 17.25
C THR A 44 -3.87 -6.19 18.56
N LEU A 45 -2.55 -6.27 18.72
CA LEU A 45 -1.86 -5.82 19.93
C LEU A 45 -1.84 -4.28 20.05
N ARG A 46 -1.88 -3.55 18.93
CA ARG A 46 -1.97 -2.08 18.95
C ARG A 46 -3.34 -1.56 19.38
N LEU A 47 -4.39 -2.39 19.35
CA LEU A 47 -5.76 -1.93 19.65
C LEU A 47 -5.94 -1.49 21.09
N ALA A 48 -5.30 -2.17 22.04
CA ALA A 48 -5.41 -1.84 23.46
C ALA A 48 -4.98 -0.40 23.76
N GLY A 49 -3.93 0.08 23.08
CA GLY A 49 -3.43 1.45 23.22
C GLY A 49 -4.12 2.49 22.32
N SER A 50 -5.01 2.07 21.41
CA SER A 50 -5.58 2.98 20.38
C SER A 50 -6.80 3.78 20.86
N ARG A 51 -7.16 3.68 22.15
CA ARG A 51 -8.36 4.25 22.78
C ARG A 51 -8.10 4.69 24.22
N GLU A 52 -6.89 5.16 24.50
CA GLU A 52 -6.49 5.56 25.86
C GLU A 52 -6.89 7.01 26.17
N THR A 53 -7.08 7.83 25.13
CA THR A 53 -7.45 9.24 25.27
C THR A 53 -8.87 9.53 24.79
N ILE A 54 -9.47 10.60 25.32
CA ILE A 54 -10.80 11.05 24.90
C ILE A 54 -10.87 11.41 23.41
N ASN A 55 -9.78 11.93 22.85
CA ASN A 55 -9.69 12.27 21.43
C ASN A 55 -9.72 11.01 20.57
N GLU A 56 -8.95 9.97 20.93
CA GLU A 56 -8.97 8.70 20.19
C GLU A 56 -10.33 7.99 20.22
N VAL A 57 -11.06 8.12 21.33
CA VAL A 57 -12.45 7.64 21.41
C VAL A 57 -13.37 8.48 20.54
N GLY A 58 -13.20 9.81 20.51
CA GLY A 58 -13.92 10.71 19.61
C GLY A 58 -13.71 10.35 18.13
N ASP A 59 -12.46 10.20 17.71
CA ASP A 59 -12.08 9.82 16.34
C ASP A 59 -12.69 8.47 15.95
N ALA A 60 -12.80 7.53 16.89
CA ALA A 60 -13.44 6.25 16.65
C ALA A 60 -14.93 6.38 16.31
N ILE A 61 -15.65 7.18 17.10
CA ILE A 61 -17.07 7.41 16.91
C ILE A 61 -17.29 8.15 15.58
N GLU A 62 -16.47 9.16 15.28
CA GLU A 62 -16.51 9.87 14.01
C GLU A 62 -16.33 8.90 12.83
N ASN A 63 -15.36 7.99 12.90
CA ASN A 63 -15.14 6.97 11.87
C ASN A 63 -16.37 6.06 11.66
N ILE A 64 -17.03 5.63 12.75
CA ILE A 64 -18.25 4.82 12.66
C ILE A 64 -19.32 5.58 11.87
N VAL A 65 -19.55 6.84 12.20
CA VAL A 65 -20.59 7.66 11.56
C VAL A 65 -20.22 7.99 10.12
N GLN A 66 -19.00 8.46 9.88
CA GLN A 66 -18.52 8.92 8.57
C GLN A 66 -18.56 7.80 7.52
N TYR A 67 -18.07 6.61 7.89
CA TYR A 67 -18.02 5.46 6.99
C TYR A 67 -19.22 4.53 7.11
N ARG A 68 -20.22 4.91 7.92
CA ARG A 68 -21.45 4.14 8.19
C ARG A 68 -21.14 2.69 8.60
N LEU A 69 -20.16 2.55 9.49
CA LEU A 69 -19.78 1.25 10.03
C LEU A 69 -20.84 0.77 11.05
N PRO A 70 -20.91 -0.54 11.32
CA PRO A 70 -21.69 -1.05 12.45
C PRO A 70 -21.21 -0.45 13.78
N ASP A 71 -22.14 -0.24 14.72
CA ASP A 71 -21.81 0.30 16.06
C ASP A 71 -20.83 -0.61 16.84
N ASP A 72 -20.83 -1.91 16.52
CA ASP A 72 -19.93 -2.92 17.09
C ASP A 72 -18.60 -3.09 16.34
N TYR A 73 -18.30 -2.20 15.39
CA TYR A 73 -17.18 -2.37 14.47
C TYR A 73 -15.86 -2.57 15.23
N PHE A 74 -15.55 -1.70 16.18
CA PHE A 74 -14.30 -1.76 16.93
C PHE A 74 -14.28 -2.86 18.00
N SER A 75 -15.42 -3.26 18.56
CA SER A 75 -15.47 -4.38 19.52
C SER A 75 -15.25 -5.73 18.83
N THR A 76 -15.71 -5.86 17.59
CA THR A 76 -15.56 -7.09 16.77
C THR A 76 -14.31 -7.10 15.90
N TYR A 77 -13.63 -5.96 15.73
CA TYR A 77 -12.50 -5.80 14.81
C TYR A 77 -11.37 -6.81 15.06
N ALA A 78 -10.96 -7.02 16.32
CA ALA A 78 -9.88 -7.95 16.64
C ALA A 78 -10.21 -9.39 16.25
N SER A 79 -11.47 -9.82 16.45
CA SER A 79 -11.94 -11.15 16.04
C SER A 79 -11.95 -11.28 14.51
N LYS A 80 -12.47 -10.26 13.82
CA LYS A 80 -12.50 -10.21 12.34
C LYS A 80 -11.08 -10.32 11.75
N VAL A 81 -10.11 -9.57 12.28
CA VAL A 81 -8.70 -9.63 11.83
C VAL A 81 -8.09 -11.01 12.07
N ARG A 82 -8.32 -11.63 13.23
CA ARG A 82 -7.77 -12.96 13.54
C ARG A 82 -8.36 -14.07 12.67
N ALA A 83 -9.60 -13.91 12.21
CA ALA A 83 -10.26 -14.87 11.34
C ALA A 83 -9.77 -14.86 9.88
N LEU A 84 -9.05 -13.81 9.44
CA LEU A 84 -8.57 -13.69 8.06
C LEU A 84 -7.66 -14.86 7.65
N THR A 85 -7.79 -15.33 6.42
CA THR A 85 -6.92 -16.36 5.83
C THR A 85 -6.06 -15.78 4.70
N THR A 86 -4.99 -16.46 4.32
CA THR A 86 -4.15 -16.06 3.17
C THR A 86 -4.96 -16.01 1.87
N ASN A 87 -5.99 -16.85 1.74
CA ASN A 87 -6.92 -16.84 0.61
C ASN A 87 -7.81 -15.58 0.58
N ASP A 88 -8.28 -15.12 1.74
CA ASP A 88 -9.06 -13.87 1.83
C ASP A 88 -8.22 -12.68 1.36
N LEU A 89 -6.94 -12.63 1.78
CA LEU A 89 -6.01 -11.59 1.36
C LEU A 89 -5.73 -11.65 -0.14
N THR A 90 -5.52 -12.85 -0.69
CA THR A 90 -5.28 -13.03 -2.13
C THR A 90 -6.49 -12.59 -2.95
N THR A 91 -7.69 -12.97 -2.52
CA THR A 91 -8.96 -12.65 -3.21
C THR A 91 -9.24 -11.15 -3.17
N ALA A 92 -9.12 -10.53 -1.99
CA ALA A 92 -9.28 -9.09 -1.84
C ALA A 92 -8.21 -8.32 -2.63
N GLY A 93 -6.94 -8.74 -2.52
CA GLY A 93 -5.82 -8.11 -3.19
C GLY A 93 -5.99 -8.08 -4.71
N LYS A 94 -6.41 -9.19 -5.34
CA LYS A 94 -6.68 -9.23 -6.79
C LYS A 94 -7.80 -8.29 -7.24
N SER A 95 -8.73 -7.96 -6.34
CA SER A 95 -9.86 -7.06 -6.65
C SER A 95 -9.47 -5.59 -6.60
N PHE A 96 -8.47 -5.23 -5.78
CA PHE A 96 -8.07 -3.83 -5.57
C PHE A 96 -6.71 -3.47 -6.17
N LEU A 97 -5.83 -4.46 -6.38
CA LEU A 97 -4.49 -4.27 -6.91
C LEU A 97 -4.37 -4.96 -8.27
N SER A 98 -4.08 -4.17 -9.29
CA SER A 98 -3.79 -4.64 -10.65
C SER A 98 -2.39 -4.14 -11.03
N PRO A 99 -1.35 -5.00 -10.94
CA PRO A 99 0.03 -4.60 -11.24
C PRO A 99 0.21 -4.02 -12.64
N ASP A 100 -0.61 -4.44 -13.61
CA ASP A 100 -0.59 -3.93 -14.99
C ASP A 100 -1.22 -2.53 -15.16
N ARG A 101 -1.87 -1.99 -14.11
CA ARG A 101 -2.60 -0.70 -14.15
C ARG A 101 -2.08 0.28 -13.11
N LEU A 102 -0.78 0.21 -12.82
CA LEU A 102 -0.13 1.10 -11.87
C LEU A 102 0.21 2.45 -12.51
N VAL A 103 -0.02 3.52 -11.76
CA VAL A 103 0.47 4.86 -12.09
C VAL A 103 1.74 5.10 -11.28
N TRP A 104 2.85 5.28 -11.97
CA TRP A 104 4.14 5.58 -11.35
C TRP A 104 4.37 7.08 -11.34
N VAL A 105 4.54 7.65 -10.14
CA VAL A 105 4.94 9.04 -9.96
C VAL A 105 6.34 9.05 -9.38
N VAL A 106 7.29 9.58 -10.14
CA VAL A 106 8.70 9.64 -9.74
C VAL A 106 9.11 11.11 -9.66
N VAL A 107 9.65 11.50 -8.51
CA VAL A 107 10.13 12.86 -8.25
C VAL A 107 11.63 12.79 -8.01
N GLY A 108 12.41 13.48 -8.85
CA GLY A 108 13.87 13.47 -8.74
C GLY A 108 14.58 14.17 -9.90
N ASP A 109 15.91 14.01 -9.94
CA ASP A 109 16.76 14.56 -10.99
C ASP A 109 16.53 13.82 -12.32
N LEU A 110 15.75 14.44 -13.21
CA LEU A 110 15.33 13.87 -14.49
C LEU A 110 16.51 13.35 -15.32
N ALA A 111 17.63 14.09 -15.34
CA ALA A 111 18.81 13.74 -16.13
C ALA A 111 19.44 12.42 -15.69
N LYS A 112 19.25 12.01 -14.43
CA LYS A 112 19.79 10.77 -13.87
C LYS A 112 18.83 9.59 -13.99
N VAL A 113 17.53 9.82 -13.99
CA VAL A 113 16.52 8.75 -13.85
C VAL A 113 15.78 8.42 -15.14
N GLU A 114 15.65 9.36 -16.10
CA GLU A 114 14.79 9.18 -17.28
C GLU A 114 15.16 7.94 -18.11
N ALA A 115 16.44 7.78 -18.45
CA ALA A 115 16.91 6.67 -19.28
C ALA A 115 16.59 5.32 -18.62
N GLY A 116 16.92 5.19 -17.33
CA GLY A 116 16.68 3.98 -16.56
C GLY A 116 15.20 3.62 -16.46
N ILE A 117 14.30 4.62 -16.31
CA ILE A 117 12.85 4.41 -16.24
C ILE A 117 12.30 3.96 -17.60
N ARG A 118 12.71 4.62 -18.69
CA ARG A 118 12.25 4.25 -20.05
C ARG A 118 12.66 2.83 -20.43
N GLU A 119 13.82 2.38 -20.01
CA GLU A 119 14.28 0.99 -20.21
C GLU A 119 13.39 -0.05 -19.52
N LEU A 120 12.73 0.29 -18.41
CA LEU A 120 11.85 -0.64 -17.70
C LEU A 120 10.52 -0.89 -18.43
N ASN A 121 10.16 -0.04 -19.40
CA ASN A 121 8.94 -0.16 -20.19
C ASN A 121 7.66 -0.34 -19.34
N LEU A 122 7.58 0.38 -18.21
CA LEU A 122 6.46 0.32 -17.26
C LEU A 122 5.23 1.14 -17.71
N GLY A 123 5.28 1.75 -18.90
CA GLY A 123 4.22 2.58 -19.46
C GLY A 123 4.74 3.82 -20.19
N ALA A 124 3.82 4.67 -20.62
CA ALA A 124 4.16 5.96 -21.22
C ALA A 124 4.76 6.90 -20.16
N VAL A 125 5.93 7.45 -20.46
CA VAL A 125 6.61 8.40 -19.58
C VAL A 125 6.21 9.82 -19.97
N HIS A 126 5.52 10.49 -19.06
CA HIS A 126 5.20 11.91 -19.12
C HIS A 126 6.05 12.67 -18.11
N ILE A 127 6.65 13.76 -18.56
CA ILE A 127 7.50 14.65 -17.78
C ILE A 127 6.65 15.88 -17.45
N VAL A 128 6.61 16.18 -16.15
CA VAL A 128 5.80 17.25 -15.58
C VAL A 128 6.72 18.16 -14.78
N ASP A 129 6.53 19.47 -14.90
CA ASP A 129 7.26 20.46 -14.10
C ASP A 129 6.71 20.55 -12.65
N ALA A 130 7.28 21.45 -11.85
CA ALA A 130 6.87 21.65 -10.46
C ALA A 130 5.43 22.20 -10.32
N ASP A 131 4.91 22.83 -11.36
CA ASP A 131 3.58 23.44 -11.40
C ASP A 131 2.52 22.48 -11.95
N GLY A 132 2.91 21.27 -12.36
CA GLY A 132 1.99 20.27 -12.91
C GLY A 132 1.80 20.36 -14.42
N ASN A 133 2.55 21.20 -15.13
CA ASN A 133 2.44 21.32 -16.58
C ASN A 133 3.28 20.25 -17.28
N SER A 134 2.72 19.63 -18.32
CA SER A 134 3.45 18.68 -19.15
C SER A 134 4.48 19.43 -19.99
N ILE A 135 5.73 19.02 -19.86
CA ILE A 135 6.88 19.56 -20.61
C ILE A 135 7.33 18.61 -21.71
N ARG A 136 7.05 17.30 -21.58
CA ARG A 136 7.30 16.26 -22.59
C ARG A 136 6.52 14.98 -22.28
#